data_AF-A0A2M6ZLQ6-F1
#
_entry.id   AF-A0A2M6ZLQ6-F1
#
_cell.length_a   1.000
_cell.length_b   1.000
_cell.length_c   1.000
_cell.angle_alpha   90.00
_cell.angle_beta   90.00
_cell.angle_gamma   90.00
#
_symmetry.space_group_name_H-M   'P 1'
#
loop_
_entity.id
_entity.type
_entity.pdbx_description
1 polymer ?
#
loop_
_entity_poly.entity_id
_entity_poly.type
_entity_poly.pdbx_seq_one_letter_code
_entity_poly.pdbx_strand_id
1 'polypeptide(L)'
;MSHKYQINVEQPPSAVPVGGEKIIPRAKPAKSEYRRTLPHLQVDDKPLFVTFSTYNRWQLPDSVKDLVLKHCLHDHGIKLQVHGVVVMPDHVHMIFTPLRDKDGNPFGLAEIMNGIKGTSAHSVNKALNRRGPVWQYESFDHVLRSDEKIARKVEYICDNPVRKGLVNQEDDYPWLWREWVEGENSL
;
A
#
# COMPACT_ATOMS: atom_id res chain seq x y z
N MET A 1 -34.24 20.13 -16.45
CA MET A 1 -33.64 19.44 -17.61
C MET A 1 -32.26 20.03 -17.84
N SER A 2 -31.24 19.25 -17.49
CA SER A 2 -29.82 19.61 -17.52
C SER A 2 -29.26 19.56 -18.94
N HIS A 3 -28.42 20.51 -19.33
CA HIS A 3 -27.51 20.34 -20.46
C HIS A 3 -26.09 20.74 -20.06
N LYS A 4 -25.17 19.85 -20.43
CA LYS A 4 -23.82 19.67 -19.93
C LYS A 4 -22.85 20.64 -20.62
N TYR A 5 -21.91 21.20 -19.84
CA TYR A 5 -20.71 21.83 -20.38
C TYR A 5 -19.66 20.75 -20.65
N GLN A 6 -19.08 20.78 -21.86
CA GLN A 6 -18.05 19.88 -22.34
C GLN A 6 -16.79 20.72 -22.54
N ILE A 7 -15.75 20.45 -21.73
CA ILE A 7 -14.45 21.12 -21.82
C ILE A 7 -13.54 20.32 -22.75
N ASN A 8 -12.98 21.00 -23.74
CA ASN A 8 -11.99 20.50 -24.69
C ASN A 8 -10.64 20.37 -23.99
N VAL A 9 -9.96 19.24 -24.16
CA VAL A 9 -8.58 19.05 -23.71
C VAL A 9 -7.68 19.09 -24.95
N GLU A 10 -6.83 20.10 -25.03
CA GLU A 10 -5.83 20.27 -26.09
C GLU A 10 -4.77 19.16 -26.01
N GLN A 11 -4.35 18.66 -27.17
CA GLN A 11 -3.26 17.69 -27.29
C GLN A 11 -1.89 18.39 -27.25
N PRO A 12 -0.89 17.85 -26.54
CA PRO A 12 0.47 18.37 -26.63
C PRO A 12 1.14 18.02 -27.98
N PRO A 13 2.09 18.85 -28.44
CA PRO A 13 2.64 18.77 -29.79
C PRO A 13 3.60 17.58 -30.00
N SER A 14 3.59 17.07 -31.23
CA SER A 14 4.47 16.01 -31.76
C SER A 14 5.90 16.52 -32.02
N ALA A 15 6.91 15.75 -31.60
CA ALA A 15 8.30 15.94 -32.02
C ALA A 15 9.03 14.58 -32.24
N VAL A 16 9.15 14.23 -33.53
CA VAL A 16 10.25 13.65 -34.37
C VAL A 16 11.37 12.78 -33.72
N PRO A 17 11.85 11.69 -34.39
CA PRO A 17 12.52 10.55 -33.74
C PRO A 17 14.05 10.59 -33.77
N VAL A 18 14.69 9.94 -32.79
CA VAL A 18 16.12 9.57 -32.82
C VAL A 18 16.30 8.12 -32.35
N GLY A 19 16.86 7.29 -33.24
CA GLY A 19 17.83 6.23 -32.92
C GLY A 19 17.40 5.02 -32.07
N GLY A 20 16.93 3.97 -32.74
CA GLY A 20 17.48 2.60 -32.63
C GLY A 20 17.78 1.97 -31.26
N GLU A 21 16.79 1.80 -30.39
CA GLU A 21 16.81 0.73 -29.37
C GLU A 21 15.54 -0.13 -29.52
N LYS A 22 15.70 -1.45 -29.48
CA LYS A 22 14.57 -2.40 -29.56
C LYS A 22 13.66 -2.19 -28.34
N ILE A 23 12.57 -1.47 -28.53
CA ILE A 23 11.48 -1.34 -27.56
C ILE A 23 10.88 -2.73 -27.33
N ILE A 24 11.17 -3.34 -26.19
CA ILE A 24 10.41 -4.50 -25.70
C ILE A 24 8.96 -4.02 -25.49
N PRO A 25 7.94 -4.68 -26.05
CA PRO A 25 6.57 -4.22 -25.91
C PRO A 25 6.16 -4.27 -24.44
N ARG A 26 5.75 -3.10 -23.94
CA ARG A 26 5.18 -2.90 -22.60
C ARG A 26 3.97 -3.82 -22.45
N ALA A 27 4.09 -4.85 -21.61
CA ALA A 27 2.99 -5.76 -21.32
C ALA A 27 1.80 -4.96 -20.74
N LYS A 28 0.61 -5.14 -21.29
CA LYS A 28 -0.62 -4.63 -20.68
C LYS A 28 -0.77 -5.29 -19.30
N PRO A 29 -0.95 -4.53 -18.21
CA PRO A 29 -1.20 -5.17 -16.92
C PRO A 29 -2.50 -5.97 -17.00
N ALA A 30 -2.43 -7.24 -16.63
CA ALA A 30 -3.60 -8.12 -16.58
C ALA A 30 -4.59 -7.61 -15.52
N LYS A 31 -5.91 -7.70 -15.80
CA LYS A 31 -7.01 -7.12 -15.00
C LYS A 31 -7.07 -7.59 -13.53
N SER A 32 -6.51 -6.91 -12.54
CA SER A 32 -6.66 -7.30 -11.12
C SER A 32 -8.13 -7.26 -10.65
N GLU A 33 -8.57 -8.17 -9.79
CA GLU A 33 -9.92 -8.10 -9.17
C GLU A 33 -9.93 -7.03 -8.06
N TYR A 34 -10.66 -5.94 -8.30
CA TYR A 34 -10.74 -4.75 -7.44
C TYR A 34 -11.98 -4.78 -6.57
N ARG A 35 -11.85 -4.53 -5.26
CA ARG A 35 -13.00 -4.47 -4.33
C ARG A 35 -12.85 -3.32 -3.32
N ARG A 36 -13.98 -2.69 -2.95
CA ARG A 36 -14.06 -1.53 -2.04
C ARG A 36 -14.64 -1.87 -0.66
N THR A 37 -15.35 -2.98 -0.57
CA THR A 37 -15.94 -3.52 0.65
C THR A 37 -15.42 -4.94 0.83
N LEU A 38 -14.81 -5.23 1.98
CA LEU A 38 -14.18 -6.52 2.30
C LEU A 38 -15.17 -7.69 2.11
N PRO A 39 -15.04 -8.52 1.07
CA PRO A 39 -15.74 -9.80 0.98
C PRO A 39 -14.80 -10.92 1.44
N HIS A 40 -15.37 -12.07 1.80
CA HIS A 40 -14.70 -13.29 2.30
C HIS A 40 -13.72 -13.97 1.33
N LEU A 41 -13.10 -13.23 0.40
CA LEU A 41 -12.17 -13.78 -0.58
C LEU A 41 -10.77 -13.96 0.06
N GLN A 42 -10.67 -14.87 1.02
CA GLN A 42 -9.40 -15.55 1.28
C GLN A 42 -9.21 -16.54 0.12
N VAL A 43 -8.36 -16.17 -0.84
CA VAL A 43 -7.74 -17.17 -1.70
C VAL A 43 -6.50 -17.60 -0.95
N ASP A 44 -6.53 -18.81 -0.41
CA ASP A 44 -5.52 -19.36 0.50
C ASP A 44 -4.08 -19.04 0.06
N ASP A 45 -3.28 -18.60 1.03
CA ASP A 45 -1.82 -18.40 0.94
C ASP A 45 -1.36 -17.45 -0.18
N LYS A 46 -2.24 -16.58 -0.70
CA LYS A 46 -1.87 -15.58 -1.70
C LYS A 46 -1.48 -14.23 -1.07
N PRO A 47 -0.46 -13.56 -1.62
CA PRO A 47 -0.15 -12.18 -1.27
C PRO A 47 -1.32 -11.25 -1.59
N LEU A 48 -1.61 -10.35 -0.68
CA LEU A 48 -2.60 -9.29 -0.80
C LEU A 48 -1.89 -7.95 -0.95
N PHE A 49 -2.38 -7.09 -1.83
CA PHE A 49 -2.02 -5.67 -1.83
C PHE A 49 -3.18 -4.88 -1.24
N VAL A 50 -2.92 -4.23 -0.10
CA VAL A 50 -3.88 -3.39 0.62
C VAL A 50 -3.41 -1.94 0.63
N THR A 51 -4.37 -1.04 0.48
CA THR A 51 -4.21 0.39 0.70
C THR A 51 -5.28 0.87 1.67
N PHE A 52 -4.90 1.54 2.75
CA PHE A 52 -5.84 2.22 3.63
C PHE A 52 -5.45 3.68 3.79
N SER A 53 -6.45 4.55 3.71
CA SER A 53 -6.24 6.00 3.66
C SER A 53 -6.66 6.67 4.96
N THR A 54 -6.03 7.79 5.28
CA THR A 54 -6.44 8.60 6.42
C THR A 54 -7.82 9.21 6.19
N TYR A 55 -8.53 9.44 7.28
CA TYR A 55 -9.85 10.07 7.25
C TYR A 55 -9.74 11.46 6.59
N ASN A 56 -10.60 11.71 5.60
CA ASN A 56 -10.58 12.93 4.76
C ASN A 56 -9.21 13.30 4.17
N ARG A 57 -8.35 12.31 3.87
CA ARG A 57 -6.99 12.54 3.33
C ARG A 57 -6.12 13.44 4.21
N TRP A 58 -6.35 13.37 5.52
CA TRP A 58 -5.53 14.07 6.50
C TRP A 58 -4.06 13.67 6.38
N GLN A 59 -3.18 14.65 6.30
CA GLN A 59 -1.74 14.44 6.20
C GLN A 59 -1.17 14.13 7.59
N LEU A 60 -0.65 12.91 7.76
CA LEU A 60 0.05 12.47 8.96
C LEU A 60 1.33 13.30 9.14
N PRO A 61 1.54 13.87 10.33
CA PRO A 61 2.84 14.41 10.70
C PRO A 61 3.92 13.33 10.64
N ASP A 62 5.13 13.72 10.23
CA ASP A 62 6.27 12.82 10.17
C ASP A 62 6.57 12.13 11.51
N SER A 63 6.35 12.85 12.62
CA SER A 63 6.56 12.37 13.99
C SER A 63 5.74 11.14 14.39
N VAL A 64 4.69 10.79 13.63
CA VAL A 64 3.86 9.61 13.91
C VAL A 64 3.93 8.52 12.84
N LYS A 65 4.60 8.78 11.70
CA LYS A 65 4.71 7.77 10.63
C LYS A 65 5.52 6.55 11.06
N ASP A 66 6.55 6.74 11.90
CA ASP A 66 7.29 5.62 12.53
C ASP A 66 6.38 4.73 13.37
N LEU A 67 5.44 5.33 14.12
CA LEU A 67 4.47 4.59 14.91
C LEU A 67 3.54 3.77 14.01
N VAL A 68 3.06 4.38 12.91
CA VAL A 68 2.22 3.67 11.94
C VAL A 68 2.97 2.50 11.31
N LEU A 69 4.22 2.71 10.88
CA LEU A 69 5.05 1.65 10.30
C LEU A 69 5.25 0.50 11.30
N LYS A 70 5.58 0.80 12.57
CA LYS A 70 5.70 -0.21 13.63
C LYS A 70 4.42 -1.05 13.79
N HIS A 71 3.25 -0.42 13.76
CA HIS A 71 1.97 -1.15 13.84
C HIS A 71 1.69 -2.01 12.59
N CYS A 72 2.15 -1.59 11.41
CA CYS A 72 2.05 -2.40 10.19
C CYS A 72 2.92 -3.67 10.26
N LEU A 73 4.04 -3.61 10.98
CA LEU A 73 5.00 -4.71 11.12
C LEU A 73 4.78 -5.56 12.39
N HIS A 74 3.91 -5.13 13.31
CA HIS A 74 3.77 -5.72 14.64
C HIS A 74 3.53 -7.23 14.64
N ASP A 75 2.64 -7.71 13.75
CA ASP A 75 2.26 -9.12 13.66
C ASP A 75 3.00 -9.86 12.52
N HIS A 76 4.10 -9.29 12.00
CA HIS A 76 4.96 -9.94 11.02
C HIS A 76 5.49 -11.28 11.57
N GLY A 77 5.31 -12.36 10.80
CA GLY A 77 5.69 -13.72 11.21
C GLY A 77 4.73 -14.38 12.22
N ILE A 78 3.70 -13.66 12.67
CA ILE A 78 2.68 -14.17 13.61
C ILE A 78 1.33 -14.33 12.90
N LYS A 79 0.76 -13.25 12.37
CA LYS A 79 -0.52 -13.27 11.66
C LYS A 79 -0.41 -13.05 10.16
N LEU A 80 0.69 -12.45 9.73
CA LEU A 80 0.96 -12.14 8.33
C LEU A 80 2.46 -12.18 8.07
N GLN A 81 2.85 -12.61 6.88
CA GLN A 81 4.17 -12.35 6.34
C GLN A 81 4.11 -11.03 5.58
N VAL A 82 4.74 -10.00 6.09
CA VAL A 82 4.84 -8.70 5.39
C VAL A 82 5.96 -8.79 4.36
N HIS A 83 5.69 -8.39 3.13
CA HIS A 83 6.67 -8.33 2.05
C HIS A 83 7.14 -6.90 1.79
N GLY A 84 6.26 -5.92 1.96
CA GLY A 84 6.63 -4.52 1.86
C GLY A 84 5.55 -3.57 2.38
N VAL A 85 5.98 -2.42 2.90
CA VAL A 85 5.14 -1.34 3.43
C VAL A 85 5.70 0.00 2.99
N VAL A 86 4.82 0.95 2.67
CA VAL A 86 5.17 2.37 2.65
C VAL A 86 4.06 3.19 3.30
N VAL A 87 4.43 4.01 4.28
CA VAL A 87 3.53 4.97 4.94
C VAL A 87 3.66 6.30 4.23
N MET A 88 2.72 6.57 3.34
CA MET A 88 2.60 7.86 2.64
C MET A 88 1.96 8.91 3.59
N PRO A 89 2.02 10.20 3.26
CA PRO A 89 1.43 11.25 4.09
C PRO A 89 -0.06 11.02 4.43
N ASP A 90 -0.88 10.48 3.54
CA ASP A 90 -2.33 10.33 3.74
C ASP A 90 -2.86 8.90 3.50
N HIS A 91 -1.98 7.92 3.36
CA HIS A 91 -2.35 6.51 3.20
C HIS A 91 -1.15 5.59 3.45
N VAL A 92 -1.42 4.30 3.58
CA VAL A 92 -0.41 3.25 3.65
C VAL A 92 -0.65 2.26 2.52
N HIS A 93 0.41 1.85 1.85
CA HIS A 93 0.42 0.69 0.96
C HIS A 93 1.12 -0.48 1.66
N MET A 94 0.51 -1.67 1.63
CA MET A 94 1.08 -2.88 2.22
C MET A 94 0.91 -4.07 1.29
N ILE A 95 1.95 -4.87 1.15
CA ILE A 95 1.90 -6.19 0.52
C ILE A 95 2.25 -7.23 1.57
N PHE A 96 1.36 -8.19 1.79
CA PHE A 96 1.55 -9.24 2.79
C PHE A 96 0.77 -10.51 2.44
N THR A 97 1.20 -11.63 2.99
CA THR A 97 0.49 -12.92 2.92
C THR A 97 -0.07 -13.25 4.30
N PRO A 98 -1.39 -13.44 4.48
CA PRO A 98 -1.94 -13.92 5.75
C PRO A 98 -1.35 -15.28 6.14
N LEU A 99 -0.96 -15.43 7.40
CA LEU A 99 -0.49 -16.71 7.96
C LEU A 99 -1.67 -17.51 8.50
N ARG A 100 -1.39 -18.73 8.97
CA ARG A 100 -2.40 -19.63 9.55
C ARG A 100 -2.31 -19.64 11.07
N ASP A 101 -3.46 -19.74 11.72
CA ASP A 101 -3.56 -19.96 13.15
C ASP A 101 -3.19 -21.40 13.53
N LYS A 102 -3.23 -21.69 14.85
CA LYS A 102 -2.93 -23.01 15.41
C LYS A 102 -3.84 -24.14 14.90
N ASP A 103 -5.04 -23.79 14.43
CA ASP A 103 -6.05 -24.73 13.93
C ASP A 103 -5.95 -24.87 12.40
N GLY A 104 -4.96 -24.22 11.78
CA GLY A 104 -4.67 -24.26 10.34
C GLY A 104 -5.50 -23.27 9.51
N ASN A 105 -6.32 -22.42 10.14
CA ASN A 105 -7.15 -21.46 9.43
C ASN A 105 -6.35 -20.19 9.11
N PRO A 106 -6.46 -19.64 7.89
CA PRO A 106 -5.79 -18.38 7.58
C PRO A 106 -6.39 -17.22 8.40
N PHE A 107 -5.53 -16.33 8.92
CA PHE A 107 -5.98 -15.11 9.58
C PHE A 107 -6.80 -14.23 8.63
N GLY A 108 -7.98 -13.81 9.08
CA GLY A 108 -8.90 -13.04 8.26
C GLY A 108 -8.35 -11.65 7.93
N LEU A 109 -8.51 -11.19 6.68
CA LEU A 109 -8.10 -9.84 6.28
C LEU A 109 -8.74 -8.76 7.17
N ALA A 110 -10.03 -8.91 7.51
CA ALA A 110 -10.71 -7.98 8.41
C ALA A 110 -10.07 -7.95 9.81
N GLU A 111 -9.64 -9.09 10.35
CA GLU A 111 -8.96 -9.17 11.64
C GLU A 111 -7.61 -8.45 11.59
N ILE A 112 -6.79 -8.75 10.59
CA ILE A 112 -5.48 -8.12 10.38
C ILE A 112 -5.63 -6.60 10.25
N MET A 113 -6.56 -6.15 9.39
CA MET A 113 -6.76 -4.72 9.15
C MET A 113 -7.34 -4.00 10.37
N ASN A 114 -8.22 -4.64 11.15
CA ASN A 114 -8.72 -4.07 12.39
C ASN A 114 -7.60 -3.93 13.43
N GLY A 115 -6.72 -4.93 13.54
CA GLY A 115 -5.52 -4.88 14.37
C GLY A 115 -4.64 -3.68 14.00
N ILE A 116 -4.20 -3.61 12.74
CA ILE A 116 -3.30 -2.54 12.27
C ILE A 116 -3.94 -1.16 12.39
N LYS A 117 -5.15 -0.95 11.83
CA LYS A 117 -5.80 0.37 11.82
C LYS A 117 -6.23 0.82 13.22
N GLY A 118 -6.76 -0.08 14.04
CA GLY A 118 -7.23 0.25 15.38
C GLY A 118 -6.11 0.66 16.32
N THR A 119 -5.06 -0.16 16.41
CA THR A 119 -3.92 0.08 17.31
C THR A 119 -3.08 1.28 16.88
N SER A 120 -2.84 1.44 15.57
CA SER A 120 -2.16 2.61 15.03
C SER A 120 -2.97 3.89 15.25
N ALA A 121 -4.29 3.89 15.01
CA ALA A 121 -5.12 5.06 15.25
C ALA A 121 -5.11 5.48 16.72
N HIS A 122 -5.17 4.52 17.64
CA HIS A 122 -5.06 4.79 19.07
C HIS A 122 -3.71 5.45 19.42
N SER A 123 -2.61 4.89 18.90
CA SER A 123 -1.26 5.39 19.18
C SER A 123 -1.02 6.77 18.58
N VAL A 124 -1.46 7.01 17.35
CA VAL A 124 -1.39 8.32 16.68
C VAL A 124 -2.18 9.38 17.45
N ASN A 125 -3.42 9.06 17.84
CA ASN A 125 -4.25 9.98 18.62
C ASN A 125 -3.61 10.30 19.98
N LYS A 126 -3.05 9.29 20.66
CA LYS A 126 -2.34 9.48 21.92
C LYS A 126 -1.11 10.37 21.75
N ALA A 127 -0.28 10.11 20.75
CA ALA A 127 0.95 10.86 20.48
C ALA A 127 0.68 12.34 20.13
N LEU A 128 -0.41 12.61 19.42
CA LEU A 128 -0.79 13.96 18.99
C LEU A 128 -1.80 14.65 19.91
N ASN A 129 -2.14 14.05 21.05
CA ASN A 129 -3.20 14.50 21.96
C ASN A 129 -4.52 14.83 21.23
N ARG A 130 -4.88 13.99 20.25
CA ARG A 130 -6.07 14.13 19.41
C ARG A 130 -7.12 13.08 19.74
N ARG A 131 -8.34 13.31 19.24
CA ARG A 131 -9.44 12.35 19.26
C ARG A 131 -10.08 12.28 17.88
N GLY A 132 -10.82 11.21 17.63
CA GLY A 132 -11.55 10.99 16.38
C GLY A 132 -10.83 10.03 15.42
N PRO A 133 -11.38 9.86 14.21
CA PRO A 133 -10.86 8.91 13.24
C PRO A 133 -9.50 9.35 12.69
N VAL A 134 -8.57 8.41 12.62
CA VAL A 134 -7.31 8.56 11.87
C VAL A 134 -7.46 7.97 10.48
N TRP A 135 -8.11 6.80 10.37
CA TRP A 135 -8.29 6.06 9.12
C TRP A 135 -9.73 6.15 8.62
N GLN A 136 -9.91 6.01 7.32
CA GLN A 136 -11.22 5.70 6.73
C GLN A 136 -11.68 4.31 7.20
N TYR A 137 -13.00 4.09 7.28
CA TYR A 137 -13.56 2.79 7.63
C TYR A 137 -13.16 1.73 6.58
N GLU A 138 -13.40 2.05 5.32
CA GLU A 138 -13.05 1.20 4.18
C GLU A 138 -11.53 1.15 3.96
N SER A 139 -11.08 0.01 3.44
CA SER A 139 -9.74 -0.19 2.89
C SER A 139 -9.93 -0.62 1.43
N PHE A 140 -8.96 -0.32 0.58
CA PHE A 140 -8.90 -0.87 -0.77
C PHE A 140 -7.98 -2.08 -0.78
N ASP A 141 -8.46 -3.22 -1.23
CA ASP A 141 -7.65 -4.44 -1.32
C ASP A 141 -7.83 -5.13 -2.67
N HIS A 142 -6.79 -5.84 -3.10
CA HIS A 142 -6.89 -6.84 -4.14
C HIS A 142 -5.87 -7.96 -3.94
N VAL A 143 -6.27 -9.16 -4.33
CA VAL A 143 -5.40 -10.33 -4.37
C VAL A 143 -4.36 -10.13 -5.47
N LEU A 144 -3.08 -10.23 -5.14
CA LEU A 144 -2.03 -10.27 -6.14
C LEU A 144 -2.08 -11.62 -6.85
N ARG A 145 -1.93 -11.58 -8.17
CA ARG A 145 -1.90 -12.81 -8.96
C ARG A 145 -0.59 -13.54 -8.77
N SER A 146 -0.65 -14.86 -8.93
CA SER A 146 0.47 -15.79 -8.80
C SER A 146 1.58 -15.62 -9.85
N ASP A 147 1.33 -14.87 -10.93
CA ASP A 147 2.30 -14.56 -11.98
C ASP A 147 3.07 -13.24 -11.75
N GLU A 148 2.62 -12.39 -10.81
CA GLU A 148 3.34 -11.18 -10.44
C GLU A 148 4.43 -11.51 -9.41
N LYS A 149 5.68 -11.16 -9.71
CA LYS A 149 6.76 -11.24 -8.73
C LYS A 149 6.49 -10.23 -7.61
N ILE A 150 6.26 -10.73 -6.39
CA ILE A 150 6.02 -9.93 -5.18
C ILE A 150 7.08 -8.82 -5.05
N ALA A 151 8.35 -9.17 -5.25
CA ALA A 151 9.47 -8.23 -5.15
C ALA A 151 9.28 -6.97 -6.03
N ARG A 152 8.90 -7.15 -7.30
CA ARG A 152 8.64 -6.04 -8.23
C ARG A 152 7.48 -5.16 -7.78
N LYS A 153 6.49 -5.75 -7.12
CA LYS A 153 5.32 -5.02 -6.64
C LYS A 153 5.66 -4.21 -5.38
N VAL A 154 6.49 -4.78 -4.52
CA VAL A 154 7.05 -4.09 -3.36
C VAL A 154 7.94 -2.92 -3.81
N GLU A 155 8.89 -3.13 -4.73
CA GLU A 155 9.68 -2.05 -5.35
C GLU A 155 8.76 -0.95 -5.92
N TYR A 156 7.72 -1.33 -6.68
CA TYR A 156 6.77 -0.38 -7.22
C TYR A 156 6.02 0.44 -6.15
N ILE A 157 5.64 -0.17 -5.01
CA ILE A 157 4.97 0.60 -3.95
C ILE A 157 5.98 1.50 -3.23
N CYS A 158 7.20 1.04 -2.99
CA CYS A 158 8.26 1.78 -2.31
C CYS A 158 8.82 2.94 -3.15
N ASP A 159 8.66 2.91 -4.47
CA ASP A 159 8.97 4.03 -5.38
C ASP A 159 7.91 5.17 -5.36
N ASN A 160 6.75 4.98 -4.70
CA ASN A 160 5.72 6.03 -4.67
C ASN A 160 6.16 7.37 -4.03
N PRO A 161 6.96 7.41 -2.94
CA PRO A 161 7.51 8.65 -2.41
C PRO A 161 8.31 9.44 -3.45
N VAL A 162 9.13 8.76 -4.26
CA VAL A 162 9.90 9.37 -5.36
C VAL A 162 8.96 9.92 -6.43
N ARG A 163 8.00 9.10 -6.88
CA ARG A 163 6.99 9.50 -7.89
C ARG A 163 6.09 10.64 -7.44
N LYS A 164 5.96 10.84 -6.13
CA LYS A 164 5.22 11.95 -5.51
C LYS A 164 6.10 13.16 -5.20
N GLY A 165 7.41 13.08 -5.47
CA GLY A 165 8.37 14.15 -5.21
C GLY A 165 8.61 14.41 -3.72
N LEU A 166 8.38 13.41 -2.86
CA LEU A 166 8.67 13.52 -1.41
C LEU A 166 10.17 13.39 -1.14
N VAL A 167 10.87 12.61 -1.97
CA VAL A 167 12.30 12.32 -1.92
C VAL A 167 12.85 12.13 -3.33
N ASN A 168 14.17 12.19 -3.50
CA ASN A 168 14.82 11.97 -4.80
C ASN A 168 15.13 10.49 -5.07
N GLN A 169 15.43 9.72 -4.02
CA GLN A 169 15.70 8.29 -4.09
C GLN A 169 14.81 7.54 -3.09
N GLU A 170 14.51 6.28 -3.38
CA GLU A 170 13.66 5.43 -2.54
C GLU A 170 14.18 5.33 -1.10
N ASP A 171 15.47 5.03 -0.94
CA ASP A 171 16.12 4.82 0.36
C ASP A 171 16.24 6.11 1.21
N ASP A 172 15.93 7.29 0.64
CA ASP A 172 15.85 8.54 1.39
C ASP A 172 14.51 8.66 2.16
N TYR A 173 13.52 7.81 1.88
CA TYR A 173 12.21 7.85 2.54
C TYR A 173 12.18 6.91 3.76
N PRO A 174 12.16 7.43 5.00
CA PRO A 174 12.38 6.61 6.18
C PRO A 174 11.19 5.72 6.57
N TRP A 175 10.01 5.95 5.98
CA TRP A 175 8.78 5.24 6.33
C TRP A 175 8.38 4.19 5.31
N LEU A 176 9.37 3.47 4.79
CA LEU A 176 9.19 2.25 4.01
C LEU A 176 9.85 1.07 4.72
N TRP A 177 9.44 -0.14 4.36
CA TRP A 177 10.06 -1.37 4.80
C TRP A 177 9.88 -2.43 3.71
N ARG A 178 10.95 -3.17 3.41
CA ARG A 178 11.04 -4.26 2.44
C ARG A 178 11.67 -5.44 3.14
N GLU A 179 11.07 -6.60 2.92
CA GLU A 179 11.46 -7.84 3.60
C GLU A 179 12.95 -8.17 3.44
N TRP A 180 13.51 -7.97 2.24
CA TRP A 180 14.90 -8.32 1.91
C TRP A 180 15.91 -7.17 2.10
N VAL A 181 15.50 -6.02 2.62
CA VAL A 181 16.43 -4.90 2.90
C VAL A 181 16.42 -4.58 4.38
N GLU A 182 15.27 -4.18 4.92
CA GLU A 182 15.14 -3.82 6.33
C GLU A 182 14.89 -5.04 7.22
N GLY A 183 14.27 -6.09 6.69
CA GLY A 183 14.03 -7.34 7.43
C GLY A 183 15.30 -8.12 7.74
N GLU A 184 16.27 -8.17 6.82
CA GLU A 184 17.56 -8.85 7.03
C GLU A 184 18.46 -8.12 8.04
N ASN A 185 18.30 -6.79 8.18
CA ASN A 185 19.06 -5.98 9.13
C ASN A 185 18.51 -6.03 10.58
N SER A 186 17.44 -6.79 10.81
CA SER A 186 16.75 -6.89 12.11
C SER A 186 16.93 -8.25 12.82
N LEU A 187 17.75 -9.14 12.25
CA LEU A 187 18.19 -10.41 12.85
C LEU A 187 19.64 -10.32 13.35
#